data_AF-A0A5Q3QBB6-F1
#
_entry.id   AF-A0A5Q3QBB6-F1
#
_cell.length_a   1.000
_cell.length_b   1.000
_cell.length_c   1.000
_cell.angle_alpha   90.00
_cell.angle_beta   90.00
_cell.angle_gamma   90.00
#
_symmetry.space_group_name_H-M   'P 1'
#
loop_
_entity.id
_entity.type
_entity.pdbx_description
1 polymer ?
#
loop_
_entity_poly.entity_id
_entity_poly.type
_entity_poly.pdbx_seq_one_letter_code
_entity_poly.pdbx_strand_id
1 'polypeptide(L)'
;MTVLTIRDVPEDVKEALAGDARERGQSLQAFLLGVVQRQAAFSRNRQLLSEIERDLAEGGGAGDDAPDAATLLEQARPDDLENRDGRPGTGGVA
;
A
#
# COMPACT_ATOMS: atom_id res chain seq x y z
N MET A 1 -22.98 -4.03 -9.37
CA MET A 1 -22.69 -5.11 -8.42
C MET A 1 -22.48 -6.38 -9.24
N THR A 2 -21.29 -6.97 -9.18
CA THR A 2 -20.93 -8.14 -10.00
C THR A 2 -20.75 -9.34 -9.08
N VAL A 3 -21.25 -10.50 -9.51
CA VAL A 3 -21.12 -11.76 -8.76
C VAL A 3 -20.18 -12.67 -9.55
N LEU A 4 -19.23 -13.27 -8.84
CA LEU A 4 -18.33 -14.29 -9.38
C LEU A 4 -18.66 -15.63 -8.70
N THR A 5 -18.83 -16.68 -9.49
CA THR A 5 -19.07 -18.04 -8.99
C THR A 5 -17.89 -18.91 -9.36
N ILE A 6 -17.27 -19.52 -8.35
CA ILE A 6 -16.20 -20.51 -8.53
C ILE A 6 -16.86 -21.89 -8.52
N ARG A 7 -16.66 -22.67 -9.58
CA ARG A 7 -17.19 -24.03 -9.71
C ARG A 7 -16.12 -25.06 -9.39
N ASP A 8 -16.57 -26.26 -9.07
CA ASP A 8 -15.71 -27.44 -8.91
C ASP A 8 -14.62 -27.25 -7.84
N VAL A 9 -14.97 -26.56 -6.75
CA VAL A 9 -14.08 -26.40 -5.60
C VAL A 9 -14.10 -27.70 -4.79
N PRO A 10 -12.96 -28.39 -4.63
CA PRO A 10 -12.86 -29.55 -3.76
C PRO A 10 -13.26 -29.21 -2.31
N GLU A 11 -13.91 -30.14 -1.62
CA GLU A 11 -14.46 -29.87 -0.28
C GLU A 11 -13.35 -29.57 0.74
N ASP A 12 -12.21 -30.26 0.65
CA ASP A 12 -11.02 -30.02 1.46
C ASP A 12 -10.47 -28.59 1.29
N VAL A 13 -10.41 -28.10 0.05
CA VAL A 13 -9.99 -26.72 -0.25
C VAL A 13 -10.96 -25.71 0.35
N LYS A 14 -12.27 -25.96 0.22
CA LYS A 14 -13.30 -25.10 0.79
C LYS A 14 -13.23 -25.07 2.32
N GLU A 15 -13.02 -26.22 2.96
CA GLU A 15 -12.89 -26.32 4.42
C GLU A 15 -11.65 -25.56 4.91
N ALA A 16 -10.51 -25.73 4.25
CA ALA A 16 -9.28 -24.99 4.58
C ALA A 16 -9.50 -23.47 4.50
N LEU A 17 -10.07 -22.98 3.41
CA LEU A 17 -10.36 -21.55 3.24
C LEU A 17 -11.38 -21.03 4.27
N ALA A 18 -12.35 -21.87 4.65
CA ALA A 18 -13.32 -21.53 5.68
C ALA A 18 -12.69 -21.53 7.09
N GLY A 19 -11.65 -22.34 7.33
CA GLY A 19 -10.80 -22.29 8.52
C GLY A 19 -10.09 -20.94 8.61
N ASP A 20 -9.33 -20.59 7.57
CA ASP A 20 -8.59 -19.31 7.48
C ASP A 20 -9.50 -18.09 7.69
N ALA A 21 -10.70 -18.12 7.11
CA ALA A 21 -11.68 -17.06 7.26
C ALA A 21 -12.13 -16.91 8.73
N ARG A 22 -12.40 -18.03 9.41
CA ARG A 22 -12.82 -18.04 10.83
C ARG A 22 -11.72 -17.54 11.75
N GLU A 23 -10.47 -17.94 11.53
CA GLU A 23 -9.32 -17.45 12.31
C GLU A 23 -9.19 -15.92 12.22
N ARG A 24 -9.59 -15.35 11.09
CA ARG A 24 -9.59 -13.89 10.86
C ARG A 24 -10.89 -13.20 11.28
N GLY A 25 -11.86 -13.93 11.84
CA GLY A 25 -13.17 -13.41 12.22
C GLY A 25 -14.02 -12.95 11.04
N GLN A 26 -13.81 -13.52 9.86
CA GLN A 26 -14.46 -13.13 8.61
C GLN A 26 -15.38 -14.23 8.09
N SER A 27 -16.40 -13.85 7.33
CA SER A 27 -17.14 -14.81 6.51
C SER A 27 -16.24 -15.28 5.35
N LEU A 28 -16.44 -16.51 4.87
CA LEU A 28 -15.69 -17.06 3.73
C LEU A 28 -15.77 -16.14 2.51
N GLN A 29 -16.94 -15.54 2.25
CA GLN A 29 -17.12 -14.63 1.11
C GLN A 29 -16.30 -13.34 1.27
N ALA A 30 -16.27 -12.73 2.46
CA ALA A 30 -15.46 -11.54 2.72
C ALA A 30 -13.96 -11.85 2.60
N PHE A 31 -13.55 -13.01 3.12
CA PHE A 31 -12.17 -13.49 3.00
C PHE A 31 -11.76 -13.66 1.53
N LEU A 32 -12.56 -14.38 0.74
CA LEU A 32 -12.28 -14.62 -0.69
C LEU A 32 -12.30 -13.32 -1.50
N LEU A 33 -13.21 -12.40 -1.21
CA LEU A 33 -13.20 -11.07 -1.83
C LEU A 33 -11.86 -10.35 -1.57
N GLY A 34 -11.36 -10.39 -0.34
CA GLY A 34 -10.06 -9.82 0.01
C GLY A 34 -8.89 -10.49 -0.73
N VAL A 35 -8.94 -11.81 -0.92
CA VAL A 35 -7.94 -12.55 -1.72
C VAL A 35 -7.96 -12.09 -3.18
N VAL A 36 -9.13 -12.03 -3.80
CA VAL A 36 -9.29 -11.59 -5.20
C VAL A 36 -8.82 -10.14 -5.38
N GLN A 37 -9.16 -9.24 -4.46
CA GLN A 37 -8.73 -7.84 -4.51
C GLN A 37 -7.21 -7.71 -4.41
N ARG A 38 -6.57 -8.44 -3.49
CA ARG A 38 -5.10 -8.46 -3.39
C ARG A 38 -4.47 -8.97 -4.69
N GLN A 39 -4.97 -10.08 -5.23
CA GLN A 39 -4.45 -10.64 -6.48
C GLN A 39 -4.58 -9.65 -7.65
N ALA A 40 -5.71 -8.96 -7.76
CA ALA A 40 -5.92 -7.93 -8.78
C ALA A 40 -4.96 -6.75 -8.60
N ALA A 41 -4.76 -6.29 -7.37
CA ALA A 41 -3.82 -5.21 -7.06
C ALA A 41 -2.37 -5.60 -7.42
N PHE A 42 -1.93 -6.81 -7.07
CA PHE A 42 -0.61 -7.31 -7.46
C PHE A 42 -0.44 -7.39 -8.97
N SER A 43 -1.44 -7.93 -9.68
CA SER A 43 -1.39 -8.01 -11.15
C SER A 43 -1.32 -6.62 -11.79
N ARG A 44 -2.10 -5.66 -11.29
CA ARG A 44 -2.08 -4.26 -11.74
C ARG A 44 -0.74 -3.59 -11.47
N ASN A 45 -0.19 -3.77 -10.27
CA ASN A 45 1.12 -3.21 -9.91
C ASN A 45 2.22 -3.78 -10.82
N ARG A 46 2.21 -5.08 -11.08
CA ARG A 46 3.18 -5.70 -12.00
C ARG A 46 3.07 -5.13 -13.42
N GLN A 47 1.86 -4.90 -13.91
CA GLN A 47 1.66 -4.27 -15.22
C GLN A 47 2.18 -2.83 -15.23
N LEU A 48 1.84 -2.02 -14.22
CA LEU A 48 2.34 -0.65 -14.08
C LEU A 48 3.87 -0.61 -14.03
N LEU A 49 4.50 -1.52 -13.28
CA LEU A 49 5.97 -1.61 -13.23
C LEU A 49 6.56 -1.96 -14.60
N SER A 50 5.93 -2.85 -15.36
CA SER A 50 6.38 -3.18 -16.72
C SER A 50 6.20 -2.01 -17.70
N GLU A 51 5.16 -1.20 -17.54
CA GLU A 51 4.95 0.04 -18.32
C GLU A 51 6.03 1.07 -17.98
N ILE A 52 6.29 1.32 -16.69
CA ILE A 52 7.34 2.22 -16.22
C ILE A 52 8.73 1.77 -16.72
N GLU A 53 9.02 0.48 -16.66
CA GLU A 53 10.31 -0.07 -17.14
C GLU A 53 10.49 0.18 -18.64
N ARG A 54 9.43 0.04 -19.43
CA ARG A 54 9.45 0.35 -20.86
C ARG A 54 9.67 1.84 -21.11
N ASP A 55 8.90 2.69 -20.44
CA ASP A 55 9.01 4.14 -20.58
C ASP A 55 10.44 4.58 -20.23
N LEU A 56 11.01 4.06 -19.14
CA LEU A 56 12.38 4.35 -18.72
C LEU A 56 13.44 3.85 -19.72
N ALA A 57 13.26 2.66 -20.29
CA ALA A 57 14.14 2.13 -21.33
C ALA A 57 14.11 2.96 -22.63
N GLU A 58 13.00 3.63 -22.92
CA GLU A 58 12.82 4.54 -24.05
C GLU A 58 13.30 5.97 -23.76
N GLY A 59 13.90 6.20 -22.59
CA GLY A 59 14.40 7.52 -22.17
C GLY A 59 13.37 8.38 -21.42
N GLY A 60 12.25 7.78 -21.01
CA GLY A 60 11.25 8.40 -20.15
C GLY A 60 11.75 8.51 -18.70
N GLY A 61 11.89 9.74 -18.20
CA GLY A 61 12.37 9.97 -16.84
C GLY A 61 12.84 11.41 -16.65
N ALA A 62 13.46 11.67 -15.50
CA ALA A 62 14.23 12.89 -15.31
C ALA A 62 15.45 12.85 -16.24
N GLY A 63 15.60 13.85 -17.10
CA GLY A 63 16.77 14.00 -17.96
C GLY A 63 18.03 14.29 -17.14
N ASP A 64 19.19 14.29 -17.80
CA ASP A 64 20.48 14.57 -17.15
C ASP A 64 20.55 15.98 -16.52
N ASP A 65 19.64 16.88 -16.92
CA ASP A 65 19.47 18.24 -16.41
C ASP A 65 18.52 18.35 -15.21
N ALA A 66 17.85 17.25 -14.84
CA ALA A 66 16.94 17.25 -13.71
C ALA A 66 17.72 17.26 -12.38
N PRO A 67 17.35 18.13 -11.42
CA PRO A 67 17.98 18.17 -10.10
C PRO A 67 17.68 16.88 -9.32
N ASP A 68 18.65 16.46 -8.52
CA ASP A 68 18.51 15.27 -7.68
C ASP A 68 17.33 15.40 -6.69
N ALA A 69 16.48 14.39 -6.66
CA ALA A 69 15.25 14.41 -5.86
C ALA A 69 15.54 14.51 -4.35
N ALA A 70 16.63 13.91 -3.85
CA ALA A 70 17.01 14.00 -2.44
C ALA A 70 17.44 15.43 -2.09
N THR A 71 18.14 16.10 -2.99
CA THR A 71 18.54 17.51 -2.81
C THR A 71 17.32 18.44 -2.73
N LEU A 72 16.31 18.22 -3.57
CA LEU A 72 15.06 19.00 -3.50
C LEU A 72 14.29 18.77 -2.19
N LEU A 73 14.24 17.53 -1.70
CA LEU A 73 13.55 17.19 -0.45
C LEU A 73 14.24 17.79 0.78
N GLU A 74 15.57 17.87 0.77
CA GLU A 74 16.35 18.51 1.83
C GLU A 74 16.11 20.02 1.85
N GLN A 75 16.11 20.67 0.70
CA GLN A 75 15.80 22.11 0.57
C GLN A 75 14.35 22.45 0.94
N ALA A 76 13.42 21.50 0.73
CA ALA A 76 12.00 21.68 1.02
C ALA A 76 11.61 21.36 2.46
N ARG A 77 12.52 20.81 3.30
CA ARG A 77 12.27 20.68 4.73
C ARG A 77 12.38 22.06 5.38
N PRO A 78 11.28 22.66 5.90
CA PRO A 78 11.41 23.85 6.72
C PRO A 78 12.09 23.49 8.04
N ASP A 79 13.00 24.34 8.52
CA ASP A 79 13.67 24.29 9.83
C ASP A 79 12.70 24.42 11.04
N ASP A 80 11.38 24.23 10.86
CA ASP A 80 10.32 24.56 11.83
C ASP A 80 9.85 23.38 12.69
N LEU A 81 10.74 22.47 13.09
CA LEU A 81 10.45 21.57 14.21
C LEU A 81 10.87 22.15 15.57
N GLU A 82 11.57 23.29 15.59
CA GLU A 82 12.14 23.84 16.83
C GLU A 82 11.18 24.70 17.68
N ASN A 83 9.92 24.91 17.25
CA ASN A 83 8.97 25.77 17.99
C ASN A 83 7.69 25.06 18.51
N ARG A 84 7.70 23.72 18.65
CA ARG A 84 6.56 22.95 19.19
C ARG A 84 6.64 22.61 20.69
N ASP A 85 7.69 23.03 21.39
CA ASP A 85 7.85 22.80 22.84
C ASP A 85 7.62 24.05 23.71
N GLY A 86 6.79 24.99 23.23
CA GLY A 86 6.29 26.12 24.03
C GLY A 86 5.10 25.77 24.94
N ARG A 87 5.12 24.63 25.65
CA ARG A 87 4.14 24.36 26.72
C ARG A 87 4.69 24.89 28.04
N PRO A 88 4.11 25.94 28.67
CA PRO A 88 4.47 26.29 30.03
C PRO A 88 3.98 25.17 30.95
N GLY A 89 4.92 24.36 31.45
CA GLY A 89 4.65 23.36 32.45
C GLY A 89 4.10 24.02 33.71
N THR A 90 2.88 23.64 34.07
CA THR A 90 2.33 23.82 35.40
C THR A 90 3.22 23.08 36.40
N GLY A 91 3.91 23.81 37.28
CA GLY A 91 4.70 23.24 38.37
C GLY A 91 5.11 24.32 39.35
N GLY A 92 4.44 24.36 40.51
CA GLY A 92 4.64 25.39 41.53
C GLY A 92 5.92 25.23 42.35
N VAL A 93 6.24 26.29 43.10
CA VAL A 93 7.10 26.28 44.28
C VAL A 93 6.71 27.41 45.24
N ALA A 94 6.73 27.06 46.53
CA ALA A 94 6.62 27.86 47.76
C ALA A 94 5.22 28.32 48.19
#